data_AF-A0A833ZZA3-F1
#
_entry.id   AF-A0A833ZZA3-F1
#
_cell.length_a   1.000
_cell.length_b   1.000
_cell.length_c   1.000
_cell.angle_alpha   90.00
_cell.angle_beta   90.00
_cell.angle_gamma   90.00
#
_symmetry.space_group_name_H-M   'P 1'
#
loop_
_entity.id
_entity.type
_entity.pdbx_description
1 polymer ?
#
loop_
_entity_poly.entity_id
_entity_poly.type
_entity_poly.pdbx_seq_one_letter_code
_entity_poly.pdbx_strand_id
1 'polypeptide(L)'
;MVAAAPRELQRSVVASGEKQLAVEYRISKSAWLKDTVDPMLVTLDHRIAALTGLNIQPPYAEYLQVVNYGIGGHYEPHFDHATVTVGSVSESWEGKHRIAYFAESELLQASHGMLSEILV
;
A
#
# COMPACT_ATOMS: atom_id res chain seq x y z
N MET A 1 10.73 -5.01 -9.80
CA MET A 1 10.09 -5.24 -8.49
C MET A 1 9.28 -6.54 -8.38
N VAL A 2 8.99 -7.22 -9.50
CA VAL A 2 8.11 -8.41 -9.56
C VAL A 2 8.62 -9.63 -8.77
N ALA A 3 9.92 -9.75 -8.50
CA ALA A 3 10.50 -10.93 -7.84
C ALA A 3 10.26 -11.02 -6.32
N ALA A 4 9.99 -9.90 -5.64
CA ALA A 4 9.85 -9.83 -4.18
C ALA A 4 8.39 -9.92 -3.69
N ALA A 5 7.42 -9.80 -4.59
CA ALA A 5 6.01 -9.95 -4.21
C ALA A 5 5.72 -11.41 -3.84
N PRO A 6 4.94 -11.69 -2.76
CA PRO A 6 4.53 -13.04 -2.46
C PRO A 6 3.80 -13.65 -3.67
N ARG A 7 4.03 -14.95 -3.90
CA ARG A 7 3.54 -15.67 -5.09
C ARG A 7 2.03 -15.51 -5.32
N GLU A 8 1.27 -15.22 -4.28
CA GLU A 8 -0.17 -14.97 -4.36
C GLU A 8 -0.59 -13.74 -3.54
N LEU A 9 -1.03 -12.69 -4.22
CA LEU A 9 -1.69 -11.55 -3.59
C LEU A 9 -3.10 -11.94 -3.14
N GLN A 10 -3.50 -11.47 -1.96
CA GLN A 10 -4.82 -11.77 -1.37
C GLN A 10 -5.80 -10.63 -1.60
N ARG A 11 -7.11 -10.92 -1.66
CA ARG A 11 -8.15 -9.89 -1.81
C ARG A 11 -8.00 -8.86 -0.69
N SER A 12 -7.87 -7.59 -1.05
CA SER A 12 -7.78 -6.50 -0.08
C SER A 12 -9.08 -6.38 0.71
N VAL A 13 -8.92 -6.15 2.01
CA VAL A 13 -9.98 -6.05 3.01
C VAL A 13 -9.69 -4.86 3.92
N VAL A 14 -10.73 -4.28 4.51
CA VAL A 14 -10.61 -3.19 5.48
C VAL A 14 -11.02 -3.66 6.87
N ALA A 15 -10.40 -3.09 7.89
CA ALA A 15 -10.79 -3.31 9.28
C ALA A 15 -12.15 -2.66 9.56
N SER A 16 -13.08 -3.43 10.11
CA SER A 16 -14.41 -2.99 10.53
C SER A 16 -14.70 -3.59 11.90
N GLY A 17 -14.30 -2.88 12.96
CA GLY A 17 -14.28 -3.41 14.32
C GLY A 17 -13.33 -4.60 14.41
N GLU A 18 -13.83 -5.74 14.90
CA GLU A 18 -13.04 -6.98 15.03
C GLU A 18 -12.95 -7.81 13.74
N LYS A 19 -13.61 -7.39 12.66
CA LYS A 19 -13.69 -8.14 11.39
C LYS A 19 -12.90 -7.45 10.29
N GLN A 20 -12.46 -8.25 9.33
CA GLN A 20 -11.94 -7.76 8.05
C GLN A 20 -12.96 -8.05 6.96
N LEU A 21 -13.31 -7.02 6.18
CA LEU A 21 -14.37 -7.10 5.17
C LEU A 21 -13.85 -6.63 3.81
N ALA A 22 -14.23 -7.36 2.76
CA ALA A 22 -14.05 -6.88 1.41
C ALA A 22 -15.01 -5.71 1.16
N VAL A 23 -14.54 -4.71 0.42
CA VAL A 23 -15.30 -3.51 0.09
C VAL A 23 -15.41 -3.34 -1.43
N GLU A 24 -16.40 -2.56 -1.85
CA GLU A 24 -16.66 -2.27 -3.25
C GLU A 24 -15.89 -1.05 -3.74
N TYR A 25 -15.72 -0.01 -2.93
CA TYR A 25 -14.97 1.20 -3.30
C TYR A 25 -13.46 0.97 -3.55
N ARG A 26 -12.94 -0.21 -3.18
CA ARG A 26 -11.58 -0.66 -3.50
C ARG A 26 -11.56 -2.15 -3.81
N ILE A 27 -11.46 -2.48 -5.09
CA ILE A 27 -11.37 -3.85 -5.59
C ILE A 27 -9.94 -4.11 -6.06
N SER A 28 -9.14 -4.78 -5.22
CA SER A 28 -7.76 -5.14 -5.54
C SER A 28 -7.31 -6.40 -4.78
N LYS A 29 -6.14 -6.92 -5.14
CA LYS A 29 -5.38 -7.86 -4.34
C LYS A 29 -4.12 -7.18 -3.83
N SER A 30 -3.72 -7.41 -2.59
CA SER A 30 -2.56 -6.75 -2.01
C SER A 30 -1.74 -7.66 -1.11
N ALA A 31 -0.50 -7.24 -0.86
CA ALA A 31 0.39 -7.78 0.15
C ALA A 31 1.24 -6.67 0.75
N TRP A 32 1.77 -6.92 1.96
CA TRP A 32 2.74 -6.05 2.62
C TRP A 32 4.12 -6.70 2.56
N LEU A 33 5.13 -5.96 2.13
CA LEU A 33 6.49 -6.42 1.98
C LEU A 33 7.36 -5.87 3.12
N LYS A 34 7.89 -6.77 3.94
CA LYS A 34 8.91 -6.41 4.93
C LYS A 34 10.26 -6.27 4.23
N ASP A 35 11.09 -5.38 4.73
CA ASP A 35 12.50 -5.20 4.33
C ASP A 35 13.32 -6.51 4.27
N THR A 36 13.00 -7.47 5.15
CA THR A 36 13.59 -8.81 5.22
C THR A 36 13.28 -9.72 4.03
N VAL A 37 12.32 -9.37 3.16
CA VAL A 37 11.91 -10.22 2.04
C VAL A 37 12.95 -10.22 0.91
N ASP A 38 13.53 -9.06 0.61
CA ASP A 38 14.51 -8.90 -0.47
C ASP A 38 15.41 -7.68 -0.18
N PRO A 39 16.75 -7.79 -0.29
CA PRO A 39 17.68 -6.66 -0.09
C PRO A 39 17.40 -5.43 -0.97
N MET A 40 16.71 -5.60 -2.10
CA MET A 40 16.27 -4.51 -2.96
C MET A 40 15.27 -3.60 -2.24
N LEU A 41 14.45 -4.12 -1.33
CA LEU A 41 13.51 -3.31 -0.54
C LEU A 41 14.25 -2.32 0.38
N VAL A 42 15.35 -2.76 1.02
CA VAL A 42 16.23 -1.86 1.80
C VAL A 42 16.82 -0.75 0.92
N THR A 43 17.17 -1.07 -0.33
CA THR A 43 17.67 -0.06 -1.28
C THR A 43 16.58 0.94 -1.66
N LEU A 44 15.34 0.47 -1.84
CA LEU A 44 14.20 1.32 -2.14
C LEU A 44 13.88 2.25 -0.96
N ASP A 45 13.87 1.71 0.25
CA ASP A 45 13.73 2.47 1.50
C ASP A 45 14.75 3.61 1.57
N HIS A 46 16.05 3.34 1.40
CA HIS A 46 17.06 4.40 1.41
C HIS A 46 16.81 5.50 0.36
N ARG A 47 16.30 5.14 -0.83
CA ARG A 47 15.94 6.12 -1.87
C ARG A 47 14.75 6.98 -1.46
N ILE A 48 13.71 6.36 -0.90
CA ILE A 48 12.52 7.07 -0.40
C ILE A 48 12.93 8.05 0.71
N ALA A 49 13.75 7.60 1.67
CA ALA A 49 14.26 8.44 2.74
C ALA A 49 15.05 9.64 2.19
N ALA A 50 15.93 9.41 1.22
CA ALA A 50 16.72 10.47 0.59
C ALA A 50 15.86 11.45 -0.21
N LEU A 51 14.83 10.98 -0.91
CA LEU A 51 13.94 11.80 -1.73
C LEU A 51 12.98 12.65 -0.88
N THR A 52 12.46 12.09 0.21
CA THR A 52 11.46 12.75 1.06
C THR A 52 12.09 13.54 2.21
N GLY A 53 13.32 13.21 2.60
CA GLY A 53 13.97 13.72 3.81
C GLY A 53 13.35 13.17 5.11
N LEU A 54 12.53 12.13 5.02
CA LEU A 54 11.80 11.56 6.16
C LEU A 54 12.48 10.31 6.72
N ASN A 55 12.23 10.06 8.01
CA ASN A 55 12.56 8.78 8.62
C ASN A 55 11.48 7.76 8.28
N ILE A 56 11.88 6.69 7.60
CA ILE A 56 11.00 5.62 7.14
C ILE A 56 11.19 4.31 7.92
N GLN A 57 12.03 4.31 8.96
CA GLN A 57 12.19 3.14 9.80
C GLN A 57 11.01 3.03 10.78
N PRO A 58 10.63 1.82 11.24
CA PRO A 58 9.60 1.67 12.25
C PRO A 58 9.90 2.52 13.52
N PRO A 59 8.88 3.14 14.14
CA PRO A 59 7.45 3.04 13.85
C PRO A 59 6.91 4.12 12.88
N TYR A 60 7.79 4.85 12.18
CA TYR A 60 7.41 6.07 11.44
C TYR A 60 6.76 5.82 10.08
N ALA A 61 7.07 4.69 9.43
CA ALA A 61 6.44 4.29 8.17
C ALA A 61 5.83 2.88 8.28
N GLU A 62 4.80 2.63 7.48
CA GLU A 62 4.27 1.30 7.28
C GLU A 62 5.20 0.50 6.34
N TYR A 63 5.04 -0.82 6.31
CA TYR A 63 5.75 -1.64 5.32
C TYR A 63 5.28 -1.28 3.90
N LEU A 64 6.12 -1.54 2.89
CA LEU A 64 5.74 -1.30 1.51
C LEU A 64 4.54 -2.18 1.13
N GLN A 65 3.38 -1.58 0.85
CA GLN A 65 2.24 -2.30 0.32
C GLN A 65 2.38 -2.45 -1.19
N VAL A 66 2.19 -3.66 -1.73
CA VAL A 66 2.01 -3.89 -3.17
C VAL A 66 0.54 -4.21 -3.42
N VAL A 67 -0.06 -3.54 -4.39
CA VAL A 67 -1.46 -3.72 -4.77
C VAL A 67 -1.54 -4.13 -6.24
N ASN A 68 -2.56 -4.91 -6.63
CA ASN A 68 -2.87 -5.24 -8.01
C ASN A 68 -4.39 -5.19 -8.20
N TYR A 69 -4.84 -4.35 -9.13
CA TYR A 69 -6.26 -4.17 -9.41
C TYR A 69 -6.83 -5.24 -10.36
N GLY A 70 -6.02 -5.81 -11.25
CA GLY A 70 -6.47 -6.76 -12.26
C GLY A 70 -7.57 -6.19 -13.17
N ILE A 71 -8.24 -7.06 -13.92
CA ILE A 71 -9.38 -6.66 -14.75
C ILE A 71 -10.59 -6.36 -13.85
N GLY A 72 -11.17 -5.17 -14.01
CA GLY A 72 -12.35 -4.73 -13.26
C GLY A 72 -12.06 -4.26 -11.83
N GLY A 73 -10.80 -4.30 -11.38
CA GLY A 73 -10.42 -3.64 -10.15
C GLY A 73 -10.38 -2.12 -10.29
N HIS A 74 -10.72 -1.44 -9.20
CA HIS A 74 -10.72 0.01 -9.14
C HIS A 74 -10.45 0.48 -7.71
N TYR A 75 -10.11 1.76 -7.60
CA TYR A 75 -10.05 2.49 -6.35
C TYR A 75 -10.79 3.81 -6.54
N GLU A 76 -11.85 4.03 -5.76
CA GLU A 76 -12.51 5.32 -5.71
C GLU A 76 -11.61 6.39 -5.07
N PRO A 77 -11.74 7.68 -5.47
CA PRO A 77 -11.01 8.77 -4.85
C PRO A 77 -11.20 8.82 -3.33
N HIS A 78 -10.10 8.90 -2.60
CA HIS A 78 -10.10 8.92 -1.13
C HIS A 78 -8.92 9.75 -0.61
N PHE A 79 -9.05 10.20 0.64
CA PHE A 79 -7.91 10.66 1.42
C PHE A 79 -7.24 9.48 2.07
N ASP A 80 -5.92 9.48 2.04
CA ASP A 80 -5.14 8.44 2.66
C ASP A 80 -4.93 8.71 4.18
N HIS A 81 -4.96 9.97 4.60
CA HIS A 81 -4.87 10.34 6.01
C HIS A 81 -6.18 10.04 6.76
N ALA A 82 -6.06 9.74 8.05
CA ALA A 82 -7.23 9.61 8.91
C ALA A 82 -7.91 10.98 9.11
N THR A 83 -9.22 11.03 8.92
CA THR A 83 -10.02 12.21 9.28
C THR A 83 -10.34 12.13 10.77
N VAL A 84 -9.84 13.07 11.57
CA VAL A 84 -10.15 13.14 13.00
C VAL A 84 -11.57 13.69 13.18
N THR A 85 -12.52 12.82 13.49
CA THR A 85 -13.80 13.23 14.10
C THR A 85 -13.64 13.25 15.62
N VAL A 86 -13.89 14.42 16.22
CA VAL A 86 -13.82 14.65 17.67
C VAL A 86 -14.57 13.53 18.42
N GLY A 87 -13.84 12.72 19.20
CA GLY A 87 -14.37 11.60 19.99
C GLY A 87 -14.19 10.19 19.41
N SER A 88 -13.50 10.01 18.27
CA SER A 88 -13.37 8.70 17.60
C SER A 88 -11.94 8.33 17.17
N VAL A 89 -10.92 8.86 17.84
CA VAL A 89 -9.55 8.38 17.64
C VAL A 89 -9.36 7.15 18.51
N SER A 90 -9.36 5.97 17.90
CA SER A 90 -8.65 4.85 18.51
C SER A 90 -7.16 5.13 18.37
N GLU A 91 -6.41 4.98 19.46
CA GLU A 91 -4.97 5.25 19.64
C GLU A 91 -4.05 4.74 18.51
N SER A 92 -4.53 3.79 17.69
CA SER A 92 -3.85 3.17 16.56
C SER A 92 -3.81 3.97 15.23
N TRP A 93 -4.54 5.09 15.11
CA TRP A 93 -4.65 5.86 13.86
C TRP A 93 -4.04 7.27 13.93
N GLU A 94 -3.58 7.70 15.09
CA GLU A 94 -3.04 9.03 15.28
C GLU A 94 -1.69 9.19 14.55
N GLY A 95 -1.63 10.11 13.58
CA GLY A 95 -0.40 10.49 12.87
C GLY A 95 -0.04 9.70 11.61
N LYS A 96 -0.90 8.81 11.09
CA LYS A 96 -0.64 8.11 9.82
C LYS A 96 -0.99 8.99 8.62
N HIS A 97 0.02 9.31 7.81
CA HIS A 97 -0.10 10.05 6.55
C HIS A 97 0.78 9.37 5.50
N ARG A 98 0.27 9.01 4.31
CA ARG A 98 1.11 8.50 3.20
C ARG A 98 1.70 9.66 2.43
N ILE A 99 2.96 9.52 2.06
CA ILE A 99 3.77 10.63 1.52
C ILE A 99 4.36 10.27 0.13
N ALA A 100 4.27 9.02 -0.32
CA ALA A 100 4.68 8.65 -1.67
C ALA A 100 3.80 7.58 -2.33
N TYR A 101 3.64 7.70 -3.65
CA TYR A 101 2.96 6.75 -4.53
C TYR A 101 3.87 6.46 -5.72
N PHE A 102 4.08 5.17 -6.00
CA PHE A 102 4.77 4.72 -7.22
C PHE A 102 3.85 3.76 -7.99
N ALA A 103 3.61 4.08 -9.27
CA ALA A 103 2.98 3.18 -10.22
C ALA A 103 4.03 2.63 -11.18
N GLU A 104 4.14 1.31 -11.27
CA GLU A 104 4.74 0.68 -12.46
C GLU A 104 3.63 0.37 -13.45
N SER A 105 3.83 0.72 -14.73
CA SER A 105 2.94 0.35 -15.83
C SER A 105 3.77 -0.36 -16.91
N GLU A 106 3.44 -1.61 -17.21
CA GLU A 106 3.85 -2.24 -18.47
C GLU A 106 2.80 -1.88 -19.53
N LEU A 107 3.16 -0.99 -20.46
CA LEU A 107 2.31 -0.64 -21.61
C LEU A 107 2.30 -1.81 -22.61
N LEU A 108 1.46 -2.82 -22.37
CA LEU A 108 1.10 -3.82 -23.37
C LEU A 108 -0.42 -3.94 -23.47
N GLN A 109 -0.91 -3.75 -24.69
CA GLN A 109 -2.33 -3.77 -25.04
C GLN A 109 -2.98 -5.09 -24.60
N ALA A 110 -4.12 -4.97 -23.92
CA ALA A 110 -5.10 -6.01 -23.64
C ALA A 110 -4.60 -7.29 -22.94
N SER A 111 -4.68 -7.33 -21.61
CA SER A 111 -5.33 -8.40 -20.81
C SER A 111 -4.76 -8.60 -19.40
N HIS A 112 -3.60 -8.03 -19.06
CA HIS A 112 -2.99 -8.24 -17.73
C HIS A 112 -2.35 -6.96 -17.18
N GLY A 113 -3.16 -5.90 -17.03
CA GLY A 113 -2.70 -4.67 -16.38
C GLY A 113 -2.43 -4.91 -14.90
N MET A 114 -1.17 -5.11 -14.53
CA MET A 114 -0.71 -5.02 -13.15
C MET A 114 -0.42 -3.54 -12.87
N LEU A 115 -1.36 -2.86 -12.21
CA LEU A 115 -1.04 -1.60 -11.54
C LEU A 115 -0.48 -1.97 -10.18
N SER A 116 0.85 -1.98 -10.05
CA SER A 116 1.51 -2.11 -8.76
C SER A 116 1.59 -0.75 -8.08
N GLU A 117 0.80 -0.58 -7.03
CA GLU A 117 0.90 0.59 -6.16
C GLU A 117 1.84 0.26 -5.01
N ILE A 118 2.91 1.05 -4.84
CA ILE A 118 3.73 1.04 -3.62
C ILE A 118 3.24 2.12 -2.66
N LEU A 119 2.60 1.63 -1.60
CA LEU A 119 2.24 2.26 -0.34
C LEU A 119 3.46 2.68 0.52
N VAL A 120 3.88 3.96 0.57
CA VAL A 120 4.81 4.47 1.62
C VAL A 120 4.09 5.41 2.58
#